data_AF-A0A848WS44-F1
#
_entry.id   AF-A0A848WS44-F1
#
_cell.length_a   1.000
_cell.length_b   1.000
_cell.length_c   1.000
_cell.angle_alpha   90.00
_cell.angle_beta   90.00
_cell.angle_gamma   90.00
#
_symmetry.space_group_name_H-M   'P 1'
#
loop_
_entity.id
_entity.type
_entity.pdbx_description
1 polymer ?
#
loop_
_entity_poly.entity_id
_entity_poly.type
_entity_poly.pdbx_seq_one_letter_code
_entity_poly.pdbx_strand_id
1 'polypeptide(L)'
;MNRRNFLRLAGGGVILAAGGTALFTATRTPHKALAPWGQAGTYSDPRMSALSFAILAPNPHNRQPWIVSLEDKDALTLYFDTDKQLPHTDPLDRQLTIGLGCFLELMRMAAAANGYLVETTLFPEGSDTAGLDGRPIAHVRFKEADTMVGPLWAHVLDRRSNKEPFDTARPIASTALQRILGFARSATLGGTINAGDIAAWRKLTSDAMRIEVETPRT
;
A
#
# COMPACT_ATOMS: atom_id res chain seq x y z
N MET A 1 12.01 -31.69 9.93
CA MET A 1 11.10 -30.57 10.30
C MET A 1 11.88 -29.26 10.19
N ASN A 2 11.85 -28.64 9.01
CA ASN A 2 12.58 -27.40 8.73
C ASN A 2 11.72 -26.20 9.14
N ARG A 3 12.25 -25.34 10.03
CA ARG A 3 11.59 -24.08 10.44
C ARG A 3 11.67 -23.10 9.26
N ARG A 4 10.62 -23.02 8.46
CA ARG A 4 10.44 -21.93 7.47
C ARG A 4 10.29 -20.61 8.24
N ASN A 5 11.19 -19.67 7.98
CA ASN A 5 11.17 -18.32 8.55
C ASN A 5 9.98 -17.54 7.97
N PHE A 6 8.80 -17.69 8.55
CA PHE A 6 7.62 -16.88 8.24
C PHE A 6 7.71 -15.55 9.00
N LEU A 7 7.76 -14.43 8.27
CA LEU A 7 7.58 -13.10 8.84
C LEU A 7 6.08 -12.82 8.94
N ARG A 8 5.54 -12.80 10.16
CA ARG A 8 4.20 -12.27 10.47
C ARG A 8 4.38 -10.93 11.19
N LEU A 9 4.12 -9.80 10.51
CA LEU A 9 4.06 -8.50 11.17
C LEU A 9 2.63 -8.25 11.68
N ALA A 10 2.48 -8.15 13.00
CA ALA A 10 1.25 -7.72 13.66
C ALA A 10 1.47 -6.33 14.27
N GLY A 11 0.66 -5.35 13.87
CA GLY A 11 0.75 -3.98 14.37
C GLY A 11 -0.57 -3.23 14.24
N GLY A 12 -1.54 -3.57 15.09
CA GLY A 12 -2.82 -2.85 15.21
C GLY A 12 -2.78 -1.85 16.37
N GLY A 13 -3.28 -0.63 16.15
CA GLY A 13 -3.52 0.37 17.18
C GLY A 13 -4.96 0.89 17.07
N VAL A 14 -5.66 0.95 18.21
CA VAL A 14 -7.04 1.45 18.34
C VAL A 14 -7.04 2.98 18.43
N ILE A 15 -7.92 3.66 17.71
CA ILE A 15 -8.20 5.09 17.90
C ILE A 15 -9.61 5.23 18.50
N LEU A 16 -9.67 5.67 19.76
CA LEU A 16 -10.91 6.12 20.41
C LEU A 16 -11.13 7.59 20.06
N ALA A 17 -12.26 7.89 19.43
CA ALA A 17 -12.68 9.23 19.08
C ALA A 17 -13.54 9.84 20.19
N ALA A 18 -13.16 11.00 20.72
CA ALA A 18 -14.06 12.08 21.14
C ALA A 18 -13.26 13.31 21.63
N GLY A 19 -13.39 14.43 20.91
CA GLY A 19 -13.27 15.80 21.46
C GLY A 19 -11.87 16.34 21.77
N GLY A 20 -11.42 17.33 20.99
CA GLY A 20 -10.40 18.29 21.44
C GLY A 20 -9.18 18.37 20.53
N THR A 21 -9.24 19.23 19.52
CA THR A 21 -8.13 19.59 18.61
C THR A 21 -6.89 20.17 19.32
N ALA A 22 -6.97 20.49 20.62
CA ALA A 22 -5.85 20.99 21.42
C ALA A 22 -5.12 19.91 22.25
N LEU A 23 -5.69 18.71 22.45
CA LEU A 23 -5.03 17.62 23.21
C LEU A 23 -4.30 16.61 22.31
N PHE A 24 -4.59 16.56 21.01
CA PHE A 24 -3.97 15.59 20.10
C PHE A 24 -2.48 15.86 19.82
N THR A 25 -2.03 17.12 19.94
CA THR A 25 -0.60 17.46 19.83
C THR A 25 0.23 16.93 21.01
N ALA A 26 -0.43 16.59 22.13
CA ALA A 26 0.19 15.99 23.32
C ALA A 26 -0.08 14.48 23.45
N THR A 27 -0.74 13.84 22.48
CA THR A 27 -0.83 12.37 22.45
C THR A 27 0.47 11.80 21.90
N ARG A 28 1.27 11.20 22.80
CA ARG A 28 2.51 10.45 22.55
C ARG A 28 2.72 10.06 21.09
N THR A 29 3.79 10.60 20.47
CA THR A 29 4.25 10.15 19.16
C THR A 29 4.27 8.60 19.14
N PRO A 30 3.58 7.95 18.20
CA PRO A 30 3.41 6.50 18.23
C PRO A 30 4.69 5.81 17.72
N HIS A 31 5.76 5.87 18.51
CA HIS A 31 7.10 5.41 18.15
C HIS A 31 7.10 3.95 17.66
N LYS A 32 6.28 3.07 18.24
CA LYS A 32 6.15 1.67 17.79
C LYS A 32 5.55 1.54 16.39
N ALA A 33 4.55 2.36 16.05
CA ALA A 33 3.93 2.34 14.72
C ALA A 33 4.84 2.98 13.65
N LEU A 34 5.70 3.92 14.07
CA LEU A 34 6.66 4.60 13.19
C LEU A 34 8.00 3.86 13.06
N ALA A 35 8.30 2.90 13.93
CA ALA A 35 9.56 2.16 13.93
C ALA A 35 9.94 1.56 12.57
N PRO A 36 9.01 0.98 11.77
CA PRO A 36 9.34 0.46 10.44
C PRO A 36 9.95 1.50 9.49
N TRP A 37 9.55 2.78 9.58
CA TRP A 37 10.12 3.85 8.74
C TRP A 37 11.60 4.12 9.07
N GLY A 38 12.00 3.97 10.33
CA GLY A 38 13.39 4.18 10.76
C GLY A 38 14.30 2.97 10.51
N GLN A 39 13.73 1.79 10.29
CA GLN A 39 14.48 0.54 10.06
C GLN A 39 14.56 0.16 8.58
N ALA A 40 13.84 0.87 7.72
CA ALA A 40 13.84 0.59 6.28
C ALA A 40 15.25 0.71 5.69
N GLY A 41 15.67 -0.31 4.94
CA GLY A 41 16.99 -0.37 4.29
C GLY A 41 18.16 -0.78 5.18
N THR A 42 17.93 -1.13 6.46
CA THR A 42 19.02 -1.48 7.40
C THR A 42 19.49 -2.93 7.32
N TYR A 43 18.81 -3.77 6.54
CA TYR A 43 19.12 -5.20 6.41
C TYR A 43 20.19 -5.44 5.36
N SER A 44 21.11 -6.38 5.63
CA SER A 44 22.14 -6.78 4.68
C SER A 44 21.64 -7.71 3.57
N ASP A 45 20.60 -8.52 3.84
CA ASP A 45 19.95 -9.32 2.80
C ASP A 45 19.13 -8.39 1.89
N PRO A 46 19.38 -8.36 0.57
CA PRO A 46 18.73 -7.42 -0.34
C PRO A 46 17.21 -7.60 -0.40
N ARG A 47 16.71 -8.84 -0.20
CA ARG A 47 15.28 -9.12 -0.14
C ARG A 47 14.68 -8.49 1.11
N MET A 48 15.31 -8.69 2.26
CA MET A 48 14.86 -8.12 3.53
C MET A 48 14.92 -6.59 3.52
N SER A 49 15.97 -6.02 2.92
CA SER A 49 16.08 -4.58 2.71
C SER A 49 14.91 -4.07 1.87
N ALA A 50 14.62 -4.69 0.71
CA ALA A 50 13.50 -4.28 -0.13
C ALA A 50 12.14 -4.45 0.58
N LEU A 51 11.94 -5.57 1.28
CA LEU A 51 10.73 -5.85 2.05
C LEU A 51 10.47 -4.84 3.16
N SER A 52 11.53 -4.29 3.78
CA SER A 52 11.38 -3.26 4.83
C SER A 52 10.77 -1.95 4.32
N PHE A 53 10.88 -1.65 3.02
CA PHE A 53 10.12 -0.58 2.37
C PHE A 53 8.74 -1.06 1.91
N ALA A 54 8.63 -2.30 1.42
CA ALA A 54 7.38 -2.89 0.93
C ALA A 54 6.28 -2.89 2.00
N ILE A 55 6.63 -3.21 3.25
CA ILE A 55 5.68 -3.20 4.37
C ILE A 55 5.09 -1.82 4.69
N LEU A 56 5.66 -0.75 4.14
CA LEU A 56 5.14 0.61 4.30
C LEU A 56 4.00 0.89 3.31
N ALA A 57 3.72 -0.02 2.36
CA ALA A 57 2.70 0.13 1.34
C ALA A 57 1.32 0.44 1.94
N PRO A 58 0.56 1.40 1.34
CA PRO A 58 -0.79 1.67 1.78
C PRO A 58 -1.67 0.45 1.50
N ASN A 59 -2.53 0.10 2.45
CA ASN A 59 -3.48 -0.99 2.28
C ASN A 59 -4.76 -0.68 3.10
N PRO A 60 -5.90 -1.29 2.74
CA PRO A 60 -7.19 -1.03 3.39
C PRO A 60 -7.13 -1.23 4.90
N HIS A 61 -7.63 -0.24 5.64
CA HIS A 61 -7.61 -0.19 7.12
C HIS A 61 -6.24 -0.47 7.76
N ASN A 62 -5.15 -0.32 6.99
CA ASN A 62 -3.80 -0.68 7.41
C ASN A 62 -3.66 -2.11 7.98
N ARG A 63 -4.45 -3.07 7.46
CA ARG A 63 -4.45 -4.49 7.83
C ARG A 63 -3.11 -5.19 7.59
N GLN A 64 -2.36 -4.76 6.58
CA GLN A 64 -1.07 -5.35 6.18
C GLN A 64 -1.22 -6.86 5.85
N PRO A 65 -1.97 -7.21 4.79
CA PRO A 65 -2.42 -8.57 4.50
C PRO A 65 -1.41 -9.41 3.70
N TRP A 66 -0.11 -9.19 3.93
CA TRP A 66 0.95 -9.87 3.21
C TRP A 66 1.64 -10.91 4.08
N ILE A 67 1.91 -12.08 3.49
CA ILE A 67 2.79 -13.11 4.04
C ILE A 67 3.90 -13.32 3.01
N VAL A 68 5.15 -13.26 3.45
CA VAL A 68 6.30 -13.49 2.57
C VAL A 68 7.05 -14.72 3.03
N SER A 69 7.26 -15.63 2.08
CA SER A 69 8.18 -16.76 2.22
C SER A 69 9.46 -16.43 1.48
N LEU A 70 10.59 -16.31 2.18
CA LEU A 70 11.89 -16.21 1.53
C LEU A 70 12.30 -17.58 0.99
N GLU A 71 12.79 -17.60 -0.24
CA GLU A 71 13.18 -18.80 -0.96
C GLU A 71 14.62 -18.67 -1.45
N ASP A 72 15.43 -19.71 -1.25
CA ASP A 72 16.83 -19.73 -1.65
C ASP A 72 17.59 -18.47 -1.16
N LYS A 73 18.50 -17.94 -2.00
CA LYS A 73 19.30 -16.74 -1.71
C LYS A 73 18.74 -15.49 -2.39
N ASP A 74 17.96 -15.65 -3.45
CA ASP A 74 17.59 -14.59 -4.39
C ASP A 74 16.09 -14.54 -4.69
N ALA A 75 15.26 -15.34 -4.03
CA ALA A 75 13.84 -15.40 -4.32
C ALA A 75 12.96 -15.19 -3.09
N LEU A 76 11.69 -14.86 -3.34
CA LEU A 76 10.61 -14.87 -2.37
C LEU A 76 9.27 -15.12 -3.06
N THR A 77 8.32 -15.62 -2.27
CA THR A 77 6.92 -15.75 -2.67
C THR A 77 6.05 -14.89 -1.76
N LEU A 78 5.22 -14.05 -2.38
CA LEU A 78 4.20 -13.25 -1.72
C LEU A 78 2.86 -14.00 -1.73
N TYR A 79 2.27 -14.12 -0.55
CA TYR A 79 0.94 -14.67 -0.33
C TYR A 79 0.04 -13.61 0.30
N PHE A 80 -1.26 -13.77 0.09
CA PHE A 80 -2.28 -13.04 0.82
C PHE A 80 -2.58 -13.73 2.16
N ASP A 81 -2.71 -12.94 3.22
CA ASP A 81 -3.15 -13.42 4.53
C ASP A 81 -4.68 -13.45 4.58
N THR A 82 -5.30 -14.61 4.37
CA THR A 82 -6.76 -14.77 4.34
C THR A 82 -7.43 -14.40 5.66
N ASP A 83 -6.72 -14.44 6.79
CA ASP A 83 -7.24 -13.97 8.08
C ASP A 83 -7.45 -12.45 8.10
N LYS A 84 -6.92 -11.74 7.10
CA LYS A 84 -7.03 -10.28 6.96
C LYS A 84 -8.01 -9.82 5.89
N GLN A 85 -8.82 -10.74 5.37
CA GLN A 85 -9.88 -10.43 4.42
C GLN A 85 -10.92 -9.45 4.98
N LEU A 86 -11.59 -8.74 4.08
CA LEU A 86 -12.55 -7.69 4.41
C LEU A 86 -13.89 -8.00 3.73
N PRO A 87 -14.63 -9.03 4.17
CA PRO A 87 -15.81 -9.54 3.47
C PRO A 87 -16.95 -8.51 3.35
N HIS A 88 -16.95 -7.47 4.17
CA HIS A 88 -17.97 -6.44 4.18
C HIS A 88 -17.56 -5.18 3.40
N THR A 89 -16.34 -4.67 3.61
CA THR A 89 -15.86 -3.43 2.96
C THR A 89 -15.12 -3.65 1.63
N ASP A 90 -14.66 -4.87 1.36
CA ASP A 90 -13.98 -5.26 0.12
C ASP A 90 -14.34 -6.70 -0.29
N PRO A 91 -15.63 -7.00 -0.57
CA PRO A 91 -16.12 -8.37 -0.79
C PRO A 91 -15.53 -9.08 -2.02
N LEU A 92 -14.88 -8.34 -2.92
CA LEU A 92 -14.20 -8.88 -4.12
C LEU A 92 -12.68 -8.79 -4.01
N ASP A 93 -12.15 -8.47 -2.82
CA ASP A 93 -10.72 -8.29 -2.52
C ASP A 93 -9.99 -7.33 -3.47
N ARG A 94 -10.71 -6.37 -4.05
CA ARG A 94 -10.17 -5.44 -5.05
C ARG A 94 -9.21 -4.47 -4.40
N GLN A 95 -9.57 -3.91 -3.25
CA GLN A 95 -8.72 -2.97 -2.52
C GLN A 95 -7.50 -3.68 -1.93
N LEU A 96 -7.67 -4.91 -1.42
CA LEU A 96 -6.59 -5.76 -0.93
C LEU A 96 -5.60 -6.10 -2.04
N THR A 97 -6.10 -6.48 -3.23
CA THR A 97 -5.27 -6.73 -4.43
C THR A 97 -4.46 -5.50 -4.83
N ILE A 98 -5.08 -4.31 -4.83
CA ILE A 98 -4.37 -3.05 -5.11
C ILE A 98 -3.25 -2.82 -4.08
N GLY A 99 -3.52 -3.07 -2.79
CA GLY A 99 -2.51 -2.97 -1.72
C GLY A 99 -1.32 -3.90 -1.93
N LEU A 100 -1.56 -5.14 -2.37
CA LEU A 100 -0.50 -6.11 -2.73
C LEU A 100 0.31 -5.63 -3.95
N GLY A 101 -0.32 -5.00 -4.93
CA GLY A 101 0.39 -4.35 -6.04
C GLY A 101 1.28 -3.20 -5.56
N CYS A 102 0.80 -2.36 -4.64
CA CYS A 102 1.61 -1.30 -4.03
C CYS A 102 2.79 -1.86 -3.23
N PHE A 103 2.61 -2.98 -2.54
CA PHE A 103 3.67 -3.70 -1.85
C PHE A 103 4.79 -4.13 -2.81
N LEU A 104 4.42 -4.77 -3.92
CA LEU A 104 5.37 -5.21 -4.95
C LEU A 104 6.12 -4.03 -5.59
N GLU A 105 5.43 -2.92 -5.86
CA GLU A 105 6.06 -1.74 -6.46
C GLU A 105 7.08 -1.09 -5.51
N LEU A 106 6.76 -0.94 -4.22
CA LEU A 106 7.72 -0.41 -3.25
C LEU A 106 8.94 -1.32 -3.09
N MET A 107 8.72 -2.64 -3.05
CA MET A 107 9.81 -3.62 -3.03
C MET A 107 10.70 -3.48 -4.27
N ARG A 108 10.10 -3.38 -5.46
CA ARG A 108 10.82 -3.22 -6.73
C ARG A 108 11.65 -1.94 -6.76
N MET A 109 11.09 -0.82 -6.30
CA MET A 109 11.80 0.46 -6.23
C MET A 109 12.99 0.40 -5.25
N ALA A 110 12.80 -0.25 -4.09
CA ALA A 110 13.87 -0.42 -3.09
C ALA A 110 14.99 -1.36 -3.57
N ALA A 111 14.63 -2.45 -4.23
CA ALA A 111 15.60 -3.35 -4.84
C ALA A 111 16.45 -2.63 -5.91
N ALA A 112 15.81 -1.84 -6.78
CA ALA A 112 16.50 -1.06 -7.80
C ALA A 112 17.41 0.02 -7.19
N ALA A 113 17.03 0.63 -6.08
CA ALA A 113 17.89 1.56 -5.34
C ALA A 113 19.18 0.90 -4.79
N ASN A 114 19.15 -0.42 -4.63
CA ASN A 114 20.25 -1.22 -4.10
C ASN A 114 20.96 -2.06 -5.18
N GLY A 115 20.75 -1.78 -6.47
CA GLY A 115 21.44 -2.49 -7.57
C GLY A 115 20.85 -3.87 -7.92
N TYR A 116 19.57 -4.08 -7.64
CA TYR A 116 18.88 -5.32 -7.98
C TYR A 116 17.71 -5.08 -8.93
N LEU A 117 17.69 -5.80 -10.04
CA LEU A 117 16.50 -6.02 -10.84
C LEU A 117 15.60 -7.04 -10.14
N VAL A 118 14.31 -6.76 -10.13
CA VAL A 118 13.29 -7.68 -9.63
C VAL A 118 12.46 -8.21 -10.79
N GLU A 119 12.51 -9.51 -11.00
CA GLU A 119 11.63 -10.24 -11.91
C GLU A 119 10.43 -10.76 -11.12
N THR A 120 9.22 -10.48 -11.59
CA THR A 120 7.98 -10.85 -10.89
C THR A 120 7.09 -11.68 -11.79
N THR A 121 6.72 -12.88 -11.34
CA THR A 121 5.67 -13.71 -11.92
C THR A 121 4.43 -13.56 -11.06
N LEU A 122 3.43 -12.84 -11.58
CA LEU A 122 2.15 -12.65 -10.88
C LEU A 122 1.28 -13.90 -11.01
N PHE A 123 0.62 -14.28 -9.91
CA PHE A 123 -0.31 -15.40 -9.82
C PHE A 123 0.24 -16.70 -10.46
N PRO A 124 1.40 -17.22 -10.02
CA PRO A 124 2.04 -18.37 -10.64
C PRO A 124 1.20 -19.66 -10.59
N GLU A 125 0.22 -19.73 -9.67
CA GLU A 125 -0.75 -20.82 -9.55
C GLU A 125 -2.18 -20.41 -9.99
N GLY A 126 -2.27 -19.33 -10.77
CA GLY A 126 -3.54 -18.73 -11.20
C GLY A 126 -4.22 -17.86 -10.13
N SER A 127 -5.38 -17.31 -10.48
CA SER A 127 -6.23 -16.48 -9.60
C SER A 127 -7.66 -17.02 -9.58
N ASP A 128 -8.47 -16.61 -8.60
CA ASP A 128 -9.93 -16.83 -8.58
C ASP A 128 -10.64 -15.54 -8.97
N THR A 129 -11.72 -15.65 -9.73
CA THR A 129 -12.63 -14.52 -9.97
C THR A 129 -13.50 -14.21 -8.76
N ALA A 130 -13.64 -15.16 -7.83
CA ALA A 130 -14.40 -14.99 -6.60
C ALA A 130 -13.66 -14.15 -5.53
N GLY A 131 -12.32 -14.05 -5.58
CA GLY A 131 -11.53 -13.31 -4.61
C GLY A 131 -10.11 -13.85 -4.43
N LEU A 132 -9.37 -13.28 -3.48
CA LEU A 132 -8.06 -13.77 -3.08
C LEU A 132 -8.20 -14.99 -2.17
N ASP A 133 -7.30 -15.96 -2.33
CA ASP A 133 -7.24 -17.16 -1.51
C ASP A 133 -5.79 -17.46 -1.05
N GLY A 134 -5.54 -18.69 -0.61
CA GLY A 134 -4.23 -19.11 -0.12
C GLY A 134 -3.14 -19.29 -1.19
N ARG A 135 -3.45 -19.11 -2.47
CA ARG A 135 -2.46 -19.24 -3.55
C ARG A 135 -1.45 -18.08 -3.55
N PRO A 136 -0.26 -18.28 -4.14
CA PRO A 136 0.71 -17.22 -4.30
C PRO A 136 0.17 -16.05 -5.14
N ILE A 137 0.37 -14.84 -4.65
CA ILE A 137 0.11 -13.59 -5.37
C ILE A 137 1.24 -13.30 -6.36
N ALA A 138 2.49 -13.55 -5.95
CA ALA A 138 3.64 -13.34 -6.80
C ALA A 138 4.81 -14.24 -6.39
N HIS A 139 5.51 -14.78 -7.38
CA HIS A 139 6.89 -15.26 -7.23
C HIS A 139 7.85 -14.18 -7.71
N VAL A 140 8.90 -13.93 -6.95
CA VAL A 140 9.80 -12.79 -7.14
C VAL A 140 11.24 -13.27 -7.07
N ARG A 141 12.03 -12.91 -8.08
CA ARG A 141 13.47 -13.18 -8.14
C ARG A 141 14.27 -11.89 -8.25
N PHE A 142 15.34 -11.82 -7.46
CA PHE A 142 16.29 -10.73 -7.41
C PHE A 142 17.50 -11.08 -8.26
N LYS A 143 17.92 -10.17 -9.13
CA LYS A 143 19.13 -10.30 -9.94
C LYS A 143 19.97 -9.05 -9.78
N GLU A 144 21.25 -9.20 -9.49
CA GLU A 144 22.18 -8.07 -9.53
C GLU A 144 22.18 -7.47 -10.93
N ALA A 145 21.99 -6.16 -11.03
CA ALA A 145 21.93 -5.45 -12.29
C ALA A 145 22.25 -3.97 -12.07
N ASP A 146 22.79 -3.33 -13.09
CA ASP A 146 22.84 -1.86 -13.12
C ASP A 146 21.42 -1.34 -13.36
N THR A 147 20.76 -0.92 -12.29
CA THR A 147 19.36 -0.49 -12.31
C THR A 147 19.22 1.01 -12.17
N MET A 148 18.48 1.62 -13.08
CA MET A 148 18.12 3.04 -12.96
C MET A 148 17.05 3.25 -11.89
N VAL A 149 17.38 4.06 -10.89
CA VAL A 149 16.44 4.47 -9.84
C VAL A 149 15.48 5.52 -10.39
N GLY A 150 14.18 5.21 -10.37
CA GLY A 150 13.14 6.13 -10.84
C GLY A 150 13.00 7.36 -9.93
N PRO A 151 12.52 8.50 -10.46
CA PRO A 151 12.43 9.76 -9.70
C PRO A 151 11.48 9.67 -8.50
N LEU A 152 10.55 8.72 -8.48
CA LEU A 152 9.62 8.52 -7.36
C LEU A 152 10.27 7.89 -6.12
N TRP A 153 11.45 7.29 -6.25
CA TRP A 153 12.15 6.65 -5.12
C TRP A 153 12.39 7.61 -3.96
N ALA A 154 12.79 8.85 -4.27
CA ALA A 154 13.04 9.88 -3.28
C ALA A 154 11.82 10.21 -2.40
N HIS A 155 10.60 9.83 -2.82
CA HIS A 155 9.35 10.15 -2.13
C HIS A 155 8.75 8.97 -1.35
N VAL A 156 9.39 7.79 -1.35
CA VAL A 156 8.85 6.58 -0.72
C VAL A 156 8.60 6.78 0.77
N LEU A 157 9.56 7.39 1.49
CA LEU A 157 9.47 7.61 2.94
C LEU A 157 8.65 8.85 3.32
N ASP A 158 8.49 9.80 2.39
CA ASP A 158 7.69 11.02 2.62
C ASP A 158 6.18 10.78 2.45
N ARG A 159 5.79 9.71 1.76
CA ARG A 159 4.40 9.40 1.46
C ARG A 159 3.61 9.10 2.74
N ARG A 160 2.47 9.75 2.89
CA ARG A 160 1.47 9.48 3.94
C ARG A 160 0.05 9.69 3.45
N SER A 161 -0.91 9.00 4.06
CA SER A 161 -2.33 9.30 3.85
C SER A 161 -2.71 10.55 4.65
N ASN A 162 -2.80 11.69 3.98
CA ASN A 162 -3.26 12.93 4.61
C ASN A 162 -4.79 12.93 4.73
N LYS A 163 -5.30 13.05 5.96
CA LYS A 163 -6.74 13.16 6.27
C LYS A 163 -7.15 14.56 6.71
N GLU A 164 -6.23 15.52 6.65
CA GLU A 164 -6.51 16.92 6.97
C GLU A 164 -7.32 17.60 5.85
N PRO A 165 -8.13 18.61 6.17
CA PRO A 165 -8.79 19.43 5.16
C PRO A 165 -7.78 20.05 4.18
N PHE A 166 -8.07 19.94 2.89
CA PHE A 166 -7.31 20.62 1.85
C PHE A 166 -7.86 22.03 1.62
N ASP A 167 -6.99 22.95 1.22
CA ASP A 167 -7.39 24.31 0.80
C ASP A 167 -8.20 24.25 -0.50
N THR A 168 -9.51 24.47 -0.39
CA THR A 168 -10.43 24.43 -1.54
C THR A 168 -10.47 25.73 -2.34
N ALA A 169 -9.86 26.82 -1.84
CA ALA A 169 -9.75 28.08 -2.56
C ALA A 169 -8.56 28.09 -3.52
N ARG A 170 -7.57 27.21 -3.31
CA ARG A 170 -6.41 27.07 -4.19
C ARG A 170 -6.77 26.32 -5.48
N PRO A 171 -6.70 26.95 -6.66
CA PRO A 171 -6.96 26.27 -7.92
C PRO A 171 -5.84 25.29 -8.29
N ILE A 172 -6.21 24.18 -8.94
CA ILE A 172 -5.27 23.22 -9.52
C ILE A 172 -5.16 23.50 -11.03
N ALA A 173 -3.93 23.70 -11.51
CA ALA A 173 -3.68 23.87 -12.94
C ALA A 173 -4.07 22.61 -13.72
N SER A 174 -4.74 22.76 -14.85
CA SER A 174 -5.09 21.66 -15.76
C SER A 174 -3.88 20.83 -16.19
N THR A 175 -2.75 21.49 -16.40
CA THR A 175 -1.47 20.86 -16.74
C THR A 175 -0.95 19.94 -15.63
N ALA A 176 -1.19 20.29 -14.36
CA ALA A 176 -0.82 19.43 -13.23
C ALA A 176 -1.67 18.15 -13.22
N LEU A 177 -2.99 18.27 -13.44
CA LEU A 177 -3.87 17.11 -13.56
C LEU A 177 -3.46 16.22 -14.74
N GLN A 178 -3.24 16.81 -15.93
CA GLN A 178 -2.82 16.06 -17.11
C GLN A 178 -1.52 15.30 -16.89
N ARG A 179 -0.54 15.90 -16.21
CA ARG A 179 0.71 15.22 -15.84
C ARG A 179 0.46 14.00 -14.96
N ILE A 180 -0.45 14.08 -13.98
CA ILE A 180 -0.79 12.95 -13.11
C ILE A 180 -1.47 11.85 -13.92
N LEU A 181 -2.46 12.19 -14.74
CA LEU A 181 -3.19 11.22 -15.56
C LEU A 181 -2.28 10.54 -16.59
N GLY A 182 -1.26 11.26 -17.09
CA GLY A 182 -0.27 10.73 -18.03
C GLY A 182 0.70 9.70 -17.46
N PHE A 183 0.73 9.45 -16.13
CA PHE A 183 1.56 8.39 -15.56
C PHE A 183 0.97 6.99 -15.71
N ALA A 184 -0.31 6.88 -16.07
CA ALA A 184 -0.98 5.61 -16.22
C ALA A 184 -0.35 4.80 -17.37
N ARG A 185 0.11 3.58 -17.09
CA ARG A 185 0.71 2.69 -18.10
C ARG A 185 -0.22 1.57 -18.53
N SER A 186 -0.89 0.95 -17.56
CA SER A 186 -1.70 -0.26 -17.75
C SER A 186 -3.11 -0.13 -17.17
N ALA A 187 -3.46 1.06 -16.68
CA ALA A 187 -4.76 1.36 -16.10
C ALA A 187 -5.29 2.67 -16.67
N THR A 188 -6.60 2.87 -16.63
CA THR A 188 -7.21 4.16 -16.95
C THR A 188 -7.26 4.99 -15.67
N LEU A 189 -6.66 6.18 -15.70
CA LEU A 189 -6.81 7.17 -14.64
C LEU A 189 -7.80 8.25 -15.08
N GLY A 190 -8.66 8.68 -14.16
CA GLY A 190 -9.60 9.78 -14.34
C GLY A 190 -9.40 10.85 -13.26
N GLY A 191 -9.76 12.08 -13.59
CA GLY A 191 -9.75 13.21 -12.67
C GLY A 191 -10.39 14.43 -13.29
N THR A 192 -10.78 15.39 -12.46
CA THR A 192 -11.48 16.60 -12.91
C THR A 192 -11.05 17.81 -12.08
N ILE A 193 -11.01 18.97 -12.73
CA ILE A 193 -10.92 20.29 -12.09
C ILE A 193 -12.21 21.10 -12.28
N ASN A 194 -13.24 20.50 -12.90
CA ASN A 194 -14.52 21.15 -13.11
C ASN A 194 -15.29 21.23 -11.78
N ALA A 195 -15.76 22.43 -11.43
CA ALA A 195 -16.44 22.65 -10.15
C ALA A 195 -17.73 21.82 -9.99
N GLY A 196 -18.47 21.59 -11.08
CA GLY A 196 -19.69 20.77 -11.09
C GLY A 196 -19.39 19.31 -10.81
N ASP A 197 -18.40 18.74 -11.50
CA ASP A 197 -17.96 17.36 -11.25
C ASP A 197 -17.45 17.19 -9.82
N ILE A 198 -16.64 18.14 -9.33
CA ILE A 198 -16.11 18.13 -7.96
C ILE A 198 -17.25 18.15 -6.94
N ALA A 199 -18.27 19.00 -7.14
CA ALA A 199 -19.43 19.06 -6.26
C ALA A 199 -20.21 17.74 -6.25
N ALA A 200 -20.42 17.15 -7.43
CA ALA A 200 -21.06 15.84 -7.57
C ALA A 200 -20.28 14.74 -6.87
N TRP A 201 -18.95 14.68 -7.07
CA TRP A 201 -18.09 13.68 -6.45
C TRP A 201 -18.03 13.83 -4.93
N ARG A 202 -17.97 15.06 -4.40
CA ARG A 202 -18.04 15.32 -2.96
C ARG A 202 -19.33 14.81 -2.34
N LYS A 203 -20.46 15.06 -3.01
CA LYS A 203 -21.76 14.54 -2.56
C LYS A 203 -21.77 13.01 -2.56
N LEU A 204 -21.35 12.41 -3.68
CA LEU A 204 -21.29 10.95 -3.84
C LEU A 204 -20.43 10.29 -2.75
N THR A 205 -19.21 10.78 -2.52
CA THR A 205 -18.30 10.18 -1.54
C THR A 205 -18.76 10.41 -0.10
N SER A 206 -19.38 11.55 0.20
CA SER A 206 -19.95 11.81 1.52
C SER A 206 -21.16 10.93 1.80
N ASP A 207 -22.05 10.75 0.82
CA ASP A 207 -23.21 9.86 0.94
C ASP A 207 -22.75 8.40 1.09
N ALA A 208 -21.77 7.96 0.30
CA ALA A 208 -21.18 6.62 0.41
C ALA A 208 -20.54 6.38 1.78
N MET A 209 -19.76 7.35 2.29
CA MET A 209 -19.15 7.26 3.61
C MET A 209 -20.20 7.21 4.73
N ARG A 210 -21.30 7.97 4.60
CA ARG A 210 -22.41 7.90 5.55
C ARG A 210 -23.04 6.52 5.55
N ILE A 211 -23.32 5.96 4.37
CA ILE A 211 -23.85 4.59 4.24
C ILE A 211 -22.91 3.59 4.91
N GLU A 212 -21.61 3.67 4.64
CA GLU A 212 -20.59 2.79 5.22
C GLU A 212 -20.59 2.84 6.76
N VAL A 213 -20.66 4.05 7.33
CA VAL A 213 -20.62 4.25 8.79
C VAL A 213 -21.93 3.90 9.48
N GLU A 214 -23.07 4.14 8.82
CA GLU A 214 -24.40 3.93 9.40
C GLU A 214 -24.94 2.51 9.19
N THR A 215 -24.39 1.75 8.24
CA THR A 215 -24.80 0.37 7.98
C THR A 215 -24.21 -0.57 9.04
N PRO A 216 -25.03 -1.26 9.85
CA PRO A 216 -24.52 -2.22 10.82
C PRO A 216 -23.88 -3.42 10.10
N ARG A 217 -22.62 -3.74 10.46
CA ARG A 217 -21.76 -4.78 9.85
C ARG A 217 -21.14 -4.43 8.48
N THR A 218 -20.58 -3.24 8.39
CA THR A 218 -19.43 -2.96 7.51
C THR A 218 -18.12 -3.41 8.17
#